data_AF-V4JH67-F1
#
_entry.id   AF-V4JH67-F1
#
_cell.length_a   1.000
_cell.length_b   1.000
_cell.length_c   1.000
_cell.angle_alpha   90.00
_cell.angle_beta   90.00
_cell.angle_gamma   90.00
#
_symmetry.space_group_name_H-M   'P 1'
#
loop_
_entity.id
_entity.type
_entity.pdbx_description
1 polymer ?
#
loop_
_entity_poly.entity_id
_entity_poly.type
_entity_poly.pdbx_seq_one_letter_code
_entity_poly.pdbx_strand_id
1 'polypeptide(L)'
;MNRIVTRWAESGREFDMEEIDQIRQTVEWLPGLSRTELAATLCEHLGWFTMAGTPKLTACGRLLERLERDGLVKLPRLQSQSPRPGSKRRAARKLPEIQAPSLSARLADVAPVSLEPVTATALVRQWNAAVERYHQLGYRSAFGYRLRYFIRCDSLYLGCVLLSGAAKAIAVRDRWIGWQRHERMANLSLVLNNSRFLIFPEVRIPHLASHVLGQLARRVQDDWQQHWGFRPLLLETFVDPRQYRGTCYRAAGWELLGETSGRGLARPGQA
;
A
#
# COMPACT_ATOMS: atom_id res chain seq x y z
N MET A 1 13.16 -35.07 -25.46
CA MET A 1 12.17 -34.93 -24.37
C MET A 1 12.45 -33.65 -23.60
N ASN A 2 11.91 -32.52 -24.07
CA ASN A 2 12.01 -31.24 -23.34
C ASN A 2 10.95 -31.25 -22.24
N ARG A 3 11.33 -31.55 -21.00
CA ARG A 3 10.52 -31.19 -19.84
C ARG A 3 10.54 -29.67 -19.75
N ILE A 4 9.50 -29.01 -20.25
CA ILE A 4 9.17 -27.64 -19.86
C ILE A 4 8.86 -27.74 -18.36
N VAL A 5 9.82 -27.35 -17.52
CA VAL A 5 9.56 -27.17 -16.09
C VAL A 5 8.68 -25.94 -15.99
N THR A 6 7.36 -26.13 -16.02
CA THR A 6 6.41 -25.05 -15.79
C THR A 6 6.55 -24.61 -14.34
N ARG A 7 7.36 -23.59 -14.09
CA ARG A 7 7.48 -22.99 -12.74
C ARG A 7 6.23 -22.17 -12.46
N TRP A 8 5.46 -22.61 -11.47
CA TRP A 8 4.29 -21.88 -11.00
C TRP A 8 4.74 -20.89 -9.93
N ALA A 9 4.66 -19.59 -10.23
CA ALA A 9 4.92 -18.56 -9.23
C ALA A 9 3.83 -17.48 -9.24
N GLU A 10 3.46 -16.99 -8.07
CA GLU A 10 2.46 -15.93 -7.90
C GLU A 10 2.68 -15.17 -6.57
N SER A 11 2.60 -13.84 -6.60
CA SER A 11 2.84 -12.98 -5.40
C SER A 11 4.15 -13.28 -4.64
N GLY A 12 5.20 -13.73 -5.34
CA GLY A 12 6.51 -14.03 -4.73
C GLY A 12 6.66 -15.43 -4.13
N ARG A 13 5.60 -16.24 -4.15
CA ARG A 13 5.66 -17.65 -3.78
C ARG A 13 5.83 -18.50 -5.05
N GLU A 14 6.77 -19.43 -5.00
CA GLU A 14 6.85 -20.53 -5.98
C GLU A 14 6.00 -21.70 -5.46
N PHE A 15 5.36 -22.40 -6.38
CA PHE A 15 4.53 -23.56 -6.13
C PHE A 15 5.16 -24.77 -6.80
N ASP A 16 5.40 -25.80 -6.01
CA ASP A 16 5.89 -27.07 -6.53
C ASP A 16 4.74 -27.93 -7.09
N MET A 17 5.10 -29.07 -7.68
CA MET A 17 4.09 -29.94 -8.31
C MET A 17 3.16 -30.62 -7.29
N GLU A 18 3.58 -30.79 -6.04
CA GLU A 18 2.75 -31.37 -4.98
C GLU A 18 1.67 -30.37 -4.57
N GLU A 19 2.04 -29.11 -4.37
CA GLU A 19 1.10 -28.02 -4.10
C GLU A 19 0.14 -27.78 -5.27
N ILE A 20 0.62 -27.88 -6.52
CA ILE A 20 -0.27 -27.82 -7.69
C ILE A 20 -1.27 -28.98 -7.70
N ASP A 21 -0.85 -30.19 -7.31
CA ASP A 21 -1.77 -31.32 -7.23
C ASP A 21 -2.79 -31.15 -6.10
N GLN A 22 -2.37 -30.65 -4.94
CA GLN A 22 -3.28 -30.30 -3.84
C GLN A 22 -4.31 -29.24 -4.25
N ILE A 23 -3.89 -28.23 -5.02
CA ILE A 23 -4.81 -27.22 -5.59
C ILE A 23 -5.84 -27.91 -6.49
N ARG A 24 -5.38 -28.78 -7.39
CA ARG A 24 -6.26 -29.50 -8.32
C ARG A 24 -7.28 -30.37 -7.59
N GLN A 25 -6.84 -31.16 -6.62
CA GLN A 25 -7.72 -32.00 -5.79
C GLN A 25 -8.77 -31.16 -5.05
N THR A 26 -8.35 -30.02 -4.48
CA THR A 26 -9.28 -29.12 -3.76
C THR A 26 -10.35 -28.54 -4.69
N VAL A 27 -9.97 -28.15 -5.91
CA VAL A 27 -10.91 -27.64 -6.94
C VAL A 27 -11.90 -28.72 -7.36
N GLU A 28 -11.44 -29.96 -7.52
CA GLU A 28 -12.26 -31.11 -7.90
C GLU A 28 -13.23 -31.54 -6.78
N TRP A 29 -12.80 -31.47 -5.52
CA TRP A 29 -13.64 -31.80 -4.37
C TRP A 29 -14.70 -30.75 -4.04
N LEU A 30 -14.47 -29.49 -4.42
CA LEU A 30 -15.33 -28.35 -4.04
C LEU A 30 -15.93 -27.62 -5.24
N PRO A 31 -16.63 -28.30 -6.18
CA PRO A 31 -17.13 -27.69 -7.41
C PRO A 31 -18.27 -26.68 -7.17
N GLY A 32 -18.91 -26.73 -6.00
CA GLY A 32 -20.01 -25.85 -5.62
C GLY A 32 -19.59 -24.50 -5.03
N LEU A 33 -18.31 -24.33 -4.68
CA LEU A 33 -17.83 -23.06 -4.12
C LEU A 33 -17.73 -21.97 -5.18
N SER A 34 -17.99 -20.72 -4.78
CA SER A 34 -17.63 -19.58 -5.62
C SER A 34 -16.10 -19.49 -5.78
N ARG A 35 -15.62 -18.85 -6.85
CA ARG A 35 -14.16 -18.63 -7.04
C ARG A 35 -13.50 -17.92 -5.86
N THR A 36 -14.23 -17.06 -5.14
CA THR A 36 -13.73 -16.37 -3.95
C THR A 36 -13.60 -17.30 -2.75
N GLU A 37 -14.60 -18.14 -2.48
CA GLU A 37 -14.56 -19.13 -1.39
C GLU A 37 -13.48 -20.18 -1.67
N LEU A 38 -13.39 -20.67 -2.91
CA LEU A 38 -12.34 -21.59 -3.33
C LEU A 38 -10.94 -20.99 -3.13
N ALA A 39 -10.75 -19.72 -3.50
CA ALA A 39 -9.50 -19.02 -3.24
C ALA A 39 -9.22 -18.86 -1.72
N ALA A 40 -10.25 -18.69 -0.89
CA ALA A 40 -10.10 -18.61 0.56
C ALA A 40 -9.67 -19.96 1.14
N THR A 41 -10.36 -21.05 0.81
CA THR A 41 -10.02 -22.41 1.24
C THR A 41 -8.61 -22.79 0.84
N LEU A 42 -8.22 -22.50 -0.41
CA LEU A 42 -6.85 -22.77 -0.88
C LEU A 42 -5.80 -21.93 -0.16
N CYS A 43 -6.09 -20.65 0.13
CA CYS A 43 -5.18 -19.84 0.91
C CYS A 43 -5.01 -20.40 2.33
N GLU A 44 -6.07 -20.91 2.95
CA GLU A 44 -6.01 -21.53 4.27
C GLU A 44 -5.19 -22.83 4.25
N HIS A 45 -5.51 -23.76 3.35
CA HIS A 45 -4.81 -25.05 3.23
C HIS A 45 -3.31 -24.88 2.92
N LEU A 46 -2.99 -23.94 2.02
CA LEU A 46 -1.61 -23.70 1.58
C LEU A 46 -0.84 -22.73 2.48
N GLY A 47 -1.40 -22.27 3.60
CA GLY A 47 -0.78 -21.26 4.47
C GLY A 47 -0.52 -19.92 3.77
N TRP A 48 -1.28 -19.57 2.73
CA TRP A 48 -1.01 -18.45 1.84
C TRP A 48 -1.64 -17.13 2.31
N PHE A 49 -1.02 -16.55 3.31
CA PHE A 49 -1.48 -15.31 3.94
C PHE A 49 -0.63 -14.10 3.58
N THR A 50 -1.18 -12.92 3.80
CA THR A 50 -0.44 -11.66 3.81
C THR A 50 0.31 -11.48 5.13
N MET A 51 1.20 -10.50 5.26
CA MET A 51 1.87 -10.19 6.54
C MET A 51 0.90 -9.87 7.67
N ALA A 52 -0.29 -9.39 7.32
CA ALA A 52 -1.39 -9.10 8.24
C ALA A 52 -2.24 -10.33 8.60
N GLY A 53 -1.86 -11.53 8.18
CA GLY A 53 -2.61 -12.76 8.43
C GLY A 53 -3.89 -12.90 7.60
N THR A 54 -4.16 -12.01 6.63
CA THR A 54 -5.34 -12.14 5.75
C THR A 54 -5.04 -13.03 4.55
N PRO A 55 -6.00 -13.85 4.06
CA PRO A 55 -5.80 -14.70 2.87
C PRO A 55 -5.45 -13.90 1.62
N LYS A 56 -4.50 -14.39 0.80
CA LYS A 56 -4.10 -13.75 -0.47
C LYS A 56 -5.07 -14.05 -1.63
N LEU A 57 -6.36 -13.78 -1.44
CA LEU A 57 -7.44 -14.16 -2.37
C LEU A 57 -7.19 -13.72 -3.81
N THR A 58 -6.77 -12.47 -4.05
CA THR A 58 -6.51 -11.97 -5.41
C THR A 58 -5.33 -12.67 -6.07
N ALA A 59 -4.27 -12.96 -5.32
CA ALA A 59 -3.12 -13.69 -5.86
C ALA A 59 -3.51 -15.14 -6.18
N CYS A 60 -4.24 -15.79 -5.27
CA CYS A 60 -4.76 -17.14 -5.49
C CYS A 60 -5.70 -17.21 -6.69
N GLY A 61 -6.60 -16.23 -6.84
CA GLY A 61 -7.47 -16.13 -8.01
C GLY A 61 -6.69 -16.05 -9.32
N ARG A 62 -5.62 -15.24 -9.39
CA ARG A 62 -4.76 -15.17 -10.59
C ARG A 62 -4.02 -16.47 -10.88
N LEU A 63 -3.55 -17.17 -9.84
CA LEU A 63 -2.92 -18.49 -9.99
C LEU A 63 -3.93 -19.48 -10.58
N LEU A 64 -5.13 -19.55 -10.01
CA LEU A 64 -6.22 -20.41 -10.48
C LEU A 64 -6.59 -20.10 -11.93
N GLU A 65 -6.73 -18.83 -12.30
CA GLU A 65 -6.99 -18.42 -13.68
C GLU A 65 -5.87 -18.85 -14.64
N ARG A 66 -4.61 -18.88 -14.18
CA ARG A 66 -3.49 -19.37 -14.99
C ARG A 66 -3.50 -20.89 -15.11
N LEU A 67 -3.78 -21.60 -14.02
CA LEU A 67 -3.94 -23.06 -14.04
C LEU A 67 -5.11 -23.50 -14.93
N GLU A 68 -6.23 -22.76 -14.93
CA GLU A 68 -7.37 -23.02 -15.81
C GLU A 68 -7.01 -22.79 -17.27
N ARG A 69 -6.27 -21.71 -17.57
CA ARG A 69 -5.82 -21.40 -18.93
C ARG A 69 -4.88 -22.47 -19.51
N ASP A 70 -4.09 -23.11 -18.65
CA ASP A 70 -3.17 -24.19 -19.02
C ASP A 70 -3.84 -25.58 -18.90
N GLY A 71 -5.16 -25.64 -18.63
CA GLY A 71 -5.95 -26.87 -18.61
C GLY A 71 -5.74 -27.78 -17.39
N LEU A 72 -5.06 -27.30 -16.35
CA LEU A 72 -4.76 -28.10 -15.15
C LEU A 72 -5.90 -28.15 -14.14
N VAL A 73 -6.80 -27.16 -14.16
CA VAL A 73 -7.99 -27.11 -13.32
C VAL A 73 -9.18 -26.63 -14.14
N LYS A 74 -10.39 -26.98 -13.71
CA LYS A 74 -11.64 -26.46 -14.29
C LYS A 74 -12.38 -25.67 -13.21
N LEU A 75 -12.36 -24.35 -13.31
CA LEU A 75 -12.95 -23.52 -12.25
C LEU A 75 -14.47 -23.42 -12.43
N PRO A 76 -15.20 -23.19 -11.31
CA PRO A 76 -16.60 -22.83 -11.38
C PRO A 76 -16.82 -21.62 -12.31
N ARG A 77 -17.94 -21.62 -13.03
CA ARG A 77 -18.33 -20.49 -13.88
C ARG A 77 -18.38 -19.22 -13.03
N LEU A 78 -17.89 -18.12 -13.58
CA LEU A 78 -18.03 -16.81 -12.95
C LEU A 78 -19.52 -16.53 -12.72
N GLN A 79 -19.93 -16.54 -11.45
CA GLN A 79 -21.27 -16.10 -11.09
C GLN A 79 -21.29 -14.59 -11.33
N SER A 80 -22.03 -14.15 -12.35
CA SER A 80 -22.30 -12.73 -12.54
C SER A 80 -23.05 -12.26 -11.29
N GLN A 81 -22.39 -11.50 -10.42
CA GLN A 81 -23.11 -10.77 -9.39
C GLN A 81 -24.01 -9.77 -10.13
N SER A 82 -25.31 -10.08 -10.22
CA SER A 82 -26.30 -9.06 -10.54
C SER A 82 -26.04 -7.88 -9.60
N PRO A 83 -25.98 -6.64 -10.11
CA PRO A 83 -25.77 -5.48 -9.25
C PRO A 83 -26.77 -5.54 -8.11
N ARG A 84 -26.29 -5.61 -6.86
CA ARG A 84 -27.14 -5.76 -5.69
C ARG A 84 -28.27 -4.73 -5.77
N PRO A 85 -29.56 -5.13 -5.84
CA PRO A 85 -30.68 -4.21 -5.91
C PRO A 85 -30.72 -3.46 -4.58
N GLY A 86 -30.12 -2.27 -4.53
CA GLY A 86 -29.87 -1.55 -3.28
C GLY A 86 -28.59 -0.72 -3.24
N SER A 87 -27.65 -0.86 -4.19
CA SER A 87 -26.57 0.12 -4.35
C SER A 87 -27.07 1.42 -5.00
N LYS A 88 -28.19 1.96 -4.52
CA LYS A 88 -28.41 3.40 -4.60
C LYS A 88 -27.23 3.98 -3.80
N ARG A 89 -26.33 4.70 -4.48
CA ARG A 89 -25.40 5.65 -3.82
C ARG A 89 -26.28 6.47 -2.88
N ARG A 90 -26.39 6.10 -1.59
CA ARG A 90 -27.01 6.98 -0.58
C ARG A 90 -26.28 8.29 -0.76
N ALA A 91 -27.01 9.35 -1.12
CA ALA A 91 -26.44 10.69 -1.27
C ALA A 91 -25.52 10.88 -0.07
N ALA A 92 -24.21 10.95 -0.32
CA ALA A 92 -23.25 10.93 0.75
C ALA A 92 -23.58 12.14 1.62
N ARG A 93 -24.01 11.89 2.87
CA ARG A 93 -24.20 12.95 3.85
C ARG A 93 -22.94 13.79 3.81
N LYS A 94 -23.08 15.08 3.44
CA LYS A 94 -21.96 16.00 3.26
C LYS A 94 -21.26 16.09 4.61
N LEU A 95 -20.14 15.39 4.74
CA LEU A 95 -19.32 15.46 5.95
C LEU A 95 -18.71 16.87 5.99
N PRO A 96 -18.55 17.48 7.17
CA PRO A 96 -17.85 18.75 7.28
C PRO A 96 -16.46 18.60 6.67
N GLU A 97 -16.11 19.51 5.78
CA GLU A 97 -14.85 19.47 5.04
C GLU A 97 -13.71 19.97 5.95
N ILE A 98 -12.53 19.38 5.80
CA ILE A 98 -11.34 19.89 6.48
C ILE A 98 -10.95 21.21 5.82
N GLN A 99 -10.99 22.28 6.59
CA GLN A 99 -10.54 23.59 6.15
C GLN A 99 -9.07 23.76 6.51
N ALA A 100 -8.28 24.20 5.52
CA ALA A 100 -6.91 24.62 5.75
C ALA A 100 -6.95 25.93 6.55
N PRO A 101 -6.27 26.02 7.70
CA PRO A 101 -6.16 27.27 8.42
C PRO A 101 -5.16 28.19 7.73
N SER A 102 -5.45 29.48 7.71
CA SER A 102 -4.45 30.51 7.44
C SER A 102 -3.63 30.72 8.71
N LEU A 103 -2.40 30.22 8.71
CA LEU A 103 -1.56 30.18 9.90
C LEU A 103 -0.10 30.41 9.54
N SER A 104 0.48 31.48 10.07
CA SER A 104 1.92 31.75 10.00
C SER A 104 2.45 31.92 11.40
N ALA A 105 3.31 31.00 11.84
CA ALA A 105 3.83 30.95 13.21
C ALA A 105 5.18 30.23 13.26
N ARG A 106 5.90 30.34 14.38
CA ARG A 106 7.06 29.48 14.63
C ARG A 106 6.57 28.13 15.15
N LEU A 107 7.32 27.07 14.88
CA LEU A 107 6.97 25.72 15.36
C LEU A 107 6.78 25.67 16.88
N ALA A 108 7.56 26.44 17.65
CA ALA A 108 7.46 26.51 19.09
C ALA A 108 6.13 27.11 19.59
N ASP A 109 5.47 27.95 18.78
CA ASP A 109 4.22 28.62 19.14
C ASP A 109 2.99 27.75 18.81
N VAL A 110 3.18 26.63 18.09
CA VAL A 110 2.12 25.71 17.65
C VAL A 110 2.39 24.27 18.11
N ALA A 111 3.23 24.12 19.14
CA ALA A 111 3.49 22.84 19.77
C ALA A 111 2.42 22.57 20.85
N PRO A 112 1.95 21.32 21.02
CA PRO A 112 2.44 20.12 20.36
C PRO A 112 1.80 19.89 18.98
N VAL A 113 2.64 19.66 17.97
CA VAL A 113 2.20 19.10 16.68
C VAL A 113 2.11 17.58 16.83
N SER A 114 1.02 16.97 16.41
CA SER A 114 0.82 15.52 16.47
C SER A 114 0.39 14.91 15.14
N LEU A 115 0.66 13.60 15.01
CA LEU A 115 0.15 12.76 13.93
C LEU A 115 -1.02 11.93 14.45
N GLU A 116 -2.19 12.07 13.84
CA GLU A 116 -3.39 11.30 14.21
C GLU A 116 -3.66 10.22 13.14
N PRO A 117 -3.51 8.92 13.45
CA PRO A 117 -3.87 7.85 12.52
C PRO A 117 -5.35 7.89 12.15
N VAL A 118 -5.64 7.84 10.85
CA VAL A 118 -7.01 7.95 10.32
C VAL A 118 -7.51 6.58 9.91
N THR A 119 -8.31 5.96 10.78
CA THR A 119 -8.90 4.62 10.57
C THR A 119 -10.42 4.67 10.37
N ALA A 120 -11.11 5.64 10.98
CA ALA A 120 -12.56 5.77 10.88
C ALA A 120 -13.01 6.16 9.47
N THR A 121 -14.00 5.44 8.91
CA THR A 121 -14.49 5.63 7.53
C THR A 121 -14.89 7.08 7.20
N ALA A 122 -15.48 7.80 8.14
CA ALA A 122 -15.87 9.21 7.94
C ALA A 122 -14.63 10.12 7.81
N LEU A 123 -13.64 9.95 8.70
CA LEU A 123 -12.39 10.71 8.67
C LEU A 123 -11.56 10.35 7.43
N VAL A 124 -11.56 9.09 6.98
CA VAL A 124 -10.90 8.69 5.72
C VAL A 124 -11.47 9.46 4.52
N ARG A 125 -12.80 9.67 4.47
CA ARG A 125 -13.43 10.44 3.39
C ARG A 125 -13.01 11.91 3.45
N GLN A 126 -13.00 12.51 4.63
CA GLN A 126 -12.53 13.87 4.84
C GLN A 126 -11.06 14.03 4.46
N TRP A 127 -10.20 13.09 4.87
CA TRP A 127 -8.78 13.06 4.52
C TRP A 127 -8.60 12.97 3.00
N ASN A 128 -9.34 12.07 2.33
CA ASN A 128 -9.23 11.91 0.88
C ASN A 128 -9.66 13.19 0.16
N ALA A 129 -10.72 13.86 0.63
CA ALA A 129 -11.17 15.13 0.07
C ALA A 129 -10.14 16.24 0.27
N ALA A 130 -9.51 16.33 1.45
CA ALA A 130 -8.47 17.30 1.73
C ALA A 130 -7.24 17.10 0.81
N VAL A 131 -6.79 15.85 0.64
CA VAL A 131 -5.66 15.55 -0.27
C VAL A 131 -6.03 15.78 -1.73
N GLU A 132 -7.24 15.43 -2.15
CA GLU A 132 -7.73 15.74 -3.50
C GLU A 132 -7.69 17.23 -3.80
N ARG A 133 -8.12 18.05 -2.82
CA ARG A 133 -8.23 19.49 -2.97
C ARG A 133 -6.88 20.22 -2.94
N TYR A 134 -5.99 19.84 -2.03
CA TYR A 134 -4.81 20.66 -1.72
C TYR A 134 -3.47 20.05 -2.18
N HIS A 135 -3.41 18.74 -2.44
CA HIS A 135 -2.16 18.12 -2.91
C HIS A 135 -2.07 18.21 -4.44
N GLN A 136 -0.93 18.66 -4.96
CA GLN A 136 -0.72 18.86 -6.40
C GLN A 136 -0.97 17.63 -7.30
N LEU A 137 -0.76 16.41 -6.77
CA LEU A 137 -1.05 15.15 -7.48
C LEU A 137 -2.46 14.59 -7.22
N GLY A 138 -3.28 15.33 -6.47
CA GLY A 138 -4.56 14.87 -5.94
C GLY A 138 -4.46 13.59 -5.11
N TYR A 139 -5.62 13.01 -4.81
CA TYR A 139 -5.74 11.71 -4.20
C TYR A 139 -5.86 10.63 -5.29
N ARG A 140 -4.96 9.65 -5.24
CA ARG A 140 -5.08 8.40 -5.99
C ARG A 140 -5.12 7.26 -5.00
N SER A 141 -5.97 6.27 -5.24
CA SER A 141 -6.07 5.10 -4.37
C SER A 141 -4.71 4.42 -4.23
N ALA A 142 -4.22 4.31 -2.99
CA ALA A 142 -3.00 3.58 -2.70
C ALA A 142 -3.29 2.07 -2.71
N PHE A 143 -2.40 1.33 -3.36
CA PHE A 143 -2.46 -0.12 -3.46
C PHE A 143 -1.83 -0.79 -2.24
N GLY A 144 -2.39 -1.92 -1.83
CA GLY A 144 -1.89 -2.70 -0.69
C GLY A 144 -2.18 -2.05 0.66
N TYR A 145 -1.29 -2.31 1.61
CA TYR A 145 -1.35 -1.72 2.95
C TYR A 145 -1.15 -0.22 2.89
N ARG A 146 -1.90 0.49 3.72
CA ARG A 146 -1.82 1.95 3.80
C ARG A 146 -2.25 2.44 5.17
N LEU A 147 -1.70 3.58 5.57
CA LEU A 147 -2.16 4.30 6.75
C LEU A 147 -2.10 5.81 6.46
N ARG A 148 -3.17 6.48 6.85
CA ARG A 148 -3.35 7.92 6.70
C ARG A 148 -3.11 8.58 8.04
N TYR A 149 -2.58 9.79 8.00
CA TYR A 149 -2.47 10.64 9.17
C TYR A 149 -2.97 12.03 8.86
N PHE A 150 -3.65 12.64 9.82
CA PHE A 150 -3.74 14.09 9.90
C PHE A 150 -2.55 14.63 10.71
N ILE A 151 -2.04 15.78 10.28
CA ILE A 151 -1.08 16.58 11.06
C ILE A 151 -1.90 17.61 11.83
N ARG A 152 -1.77 17.66 13.15
CA ARG A 152 -2.63 18.47 14.01
C ARG A 152 -1.86 19.34 14.98
N CYS A 153 -2.45 20.49 15.30
CA CYS A 153 -2.14 21.30 16.48
C CYS A 153 -3.49 21.66 17.10
N ASP A 154 -3.78 21.17 18.30
CA ASP A 154 -5.09 21.30 18.94
C ASP A 154 -6.26 20.90 18.02
N SER A 155 -7.18 21.83 17.76
CA SER A 155 -8.34 21.67 16.89
C SER A 155 -8.01 21.85 15.39
N LEU A 156 -6.82 22.36 15.07
CA LEU A 156 -6.41 22.70 13.71
C LEU A 156 -5.82 21.50 12.97
N TYR A 157 -6.23 21.35 11.71
CA TYR A 157 -5.60 20.45 10.76
C TYR A 157 -4.54 21.22 9.98
N LEU A 158 -3.28 20.82 10.12
CA LEU A 158 -2.15 21.47 9.46
C LEU A 158 -1.76 20.79 8.14
N GLY A 159 -2.19 19.53 7.94
CA GLY A 159 -1.83 18.76 6.76
C GLY A 159 -2.18 17.28 6.85
N CYS A 160 -1.65 16.51 5.91
CA CYS A 160 -1.96 15.10 5.69
C CYS A 160 -0.70 14.30 5.33
N VAL A 161 -0.63 13.05 5.79
CA VAL A 161 0.39 12.07 5.37
C VAL A 161 -0.27 10.77 4.94
N LEU A 162 0.23 10.16 3.86
CA LEU A 162 -0.13 8.81 3.43
C LEU A 162 1.11 7.95 3.34
N LEU A 163 1.12 6.89 4.12
CA LEU A 163 2.02 5.77 3.94
C LEU A 163 1.30 4.66 3.17
N SER A 164 2.00 4.02 2.24
CA SER A 164 1.50 2.83 1.53
C SER A 164 2.61 1.82 1.29
N GLY A 165 2.29 0.67 0.70
CA GLY A 165 3.31 -0.30 0.29
C GLY A 165 4.33 0.31 -0.69
N ALA A 166 5.57 -0.15 -0.60
CA ALA A 166 6.65 0.31 -1.47
C ALA A 166 6.40 0.11 -2.96
N ALA A 167 7.07 0.94 -3.77
CA ALA A 167 7.12 0.71 -5.21
C ALA A 167 7.80 -0.63 -5.51
N LYS A 168 7.22 -1.41 -6.44
CA LYS A 168 7.56 -2.83 -6.62
C LYS A 168 9.01 -3.04 -7.06
N ALA A 169 9.50 -2.20 -7.96
CA ALA A 169 10.83 -2.35 -8.54
C ALA A 169 11.54 -1.00 -8.58
N ILE A 170 12.51 -0.82 -7.69
CA ILE A 170 13.32 0.39 -7.58
C ILE A 170 14.79 -0.04 -7.50
N ALA A 171 15.48 0.01 -8.65
CA ALA A 171 16.81 -0.56 -8.78
C ALA A 171 17.85 0.08 -7.83
N VAL A 172 17.72 1.39 -7.57
CA VAL A 172 18.62 2.11 -6.65
C VAL A 172 18.46 1.60 -5.21
N ARG A 173 17.21 1.45 -4.74
CA ARG A 173 16.92 0.86 -3.42
C ARG A 173 17.43 -0.57 -3.36
N ASP A 174 17.06 -1.38 -4.35
CA ASP A 174 17.40 -2.81 -4.36
C ASP A 174 18.93 -2.99 -4.30
N ARG A 175 19.71 -2.20 -5.05
CA ARG A 175 21.19 -2.19 -4.97
C ARG A 175 21.73 -1.71 -3.63
N TRP A 176 21.15 -0.67 -3.04
CA TRP A 176 21.60 -0.14 -1.75
C TRP A 176 21.37 -1.14 -0.61
N ILE A 177 20.23 -1.86 -0.62
CA ILE A 177 19.97 -2.93 0.36
C ILE A 177 20.80 -4.20 0.05
N GLY A 178 21.20 -4.39 -1.21
CA GLY A 178 21.85 -5.62 -1.68
C GLY A 178 20.86 -6.71 -2.13
N TRP A 179 19.60 -6.35 -2.36
CA TRP A 179 18.56 -7.28 -2.77
C TRP A 179 18.68 -7.74 -4.21
N GLN A 180 18.68 -9.06 -4.38
CA GLN A 180 18.29 -9.73 -5.61
C GLN A 180 16.77 -9.77 -5.76
N ARG A 181 16.30 -10.13 -6.96
CA ARG A 181 14.87 -10.16 -7.30
C ARG A 181 14.03 -10.98 -6.31
N HIS A 182 14.52 -12.14 -5.89
CA HIS A 182 13.78 -13.03 -4.98
C HIS A 182 13.71 -12.46 -3.56
N GLU A 183 14.80 -11.90 -3.05
CA GLU A 183 14.85 -11.21 -1.75
C GLU A 183 13.92 -10.01 -1.71
N ARG A 184 13.91 -9.20 -2.78
CA ARG A 184 12.94 -8.11 -2.92
C ARG A 184 11.52 -8.63 -2.85
N MET A 185 11.19 -9.71 -3.58
CA MET A 185 9.83 -10.24 -3.59
C MET A 185 9.40 -10.76 -2.21
N ALA A 186 10.32 -11.31 -1.42
CA ALA A 186 10.07 -11.77 -0.06
C ALA A 186 9.92 -10.60 0.95
N ASN A 187 10.72 -9.54 0.80
CA ASN A 187 10.87 -8.51 1.83
C ASN A 187 10.17 -7.17 1.52
N LEU A 188 9.65 -6.96 0.30
CA LEU A 188 9.08 -5.67 -0.10
C LEU A 188 7.95 -5.18 0.81
N SER A 189 7.19 -6.09 1.44
CA SER A 189 6.13 -5.76 2.39
C SER A 189 6.65 -5.00 3.62
N LEU A 190 7.94 -5.10 3.95
CA LEU A 190 8.59 -4.43 5.07
C LEU A 190 9.02 -3.00 4.73
N VAL A 191 8.87 -2.57 3.47
CA VAL A 191 9.19 -1.21 3.02
C VAL A 191 7.90 -0.43 2.78
N LEU A 192 7.82 0.77 3.36
CA LEU A 192 6.69 1.67 3.16
C LEU A 192 7.09 2.88 2.34
N ASN A 193 6.23 3.27 1.43
CA ASN A 193 6.35 4.50 0.67
C ASN A 193 5.57 5.63 1.35
N ASN A 194 6.22 6.77 1.61
CA ASN A 194 5.55 8.02 1.89
C ASN A 194 4.99 8.59 0.58
N SER A 195 3.78 8.17 0.26
CA SER A 195 3.15 8.39 -1.05
C SER A 195 2.45 9.73 -1.16
N ARG A 196 2.04 10.32 -0.04
CA ARG A 196 1.53 11.70 0.02
C ARG A 196 2.07 12.38 1.27
N PHE A 197 2.62 13.56 1.08
CA PHE A 197 3.01 14.45 2.15
C PHE A 197 2.50 15.84 1.81
N LEU A 198 1.60 16.35 2.66
CA LEU A 198 0.91 17.60 2.45
C LEU A 198 0.97 18.41 3.74
N ILE A 199 1.59 19.58 3.69
CA ILE A 199 1.27 20.69 4.59
C ILE A 199 0.33 21.60 3.81
N PHE A 200 -0.76 22.04 4.43
CA PHE A 200 -1.72 22.86 3.69
C PHE A 200 -1.08 24.18 3.20
N PRO A 201 -1.46 24.69 2.00
CA PRO A 201 -0.77 25.82 1.38
C PRO A 201 -0.72 27.11 2.24
N GLU A 202 -1.75 27.34 3.05
CA GLU A 202 -1.85 28.52 3.92
C GLU A 202 -1.18 28.34 5.29
N VAL A 203 -0.63 27.15 5.56
CA VAL A 203 0.13 26.84 6.78
C VAL A 203 1.61 27.09 6.53
N ARG A 204 2.11 28.20 7.07
CA ARG A 204 3.49 28.68 6.95
C ARG A 204 4.20 28.58 8.29
N ILE A 205 4.70 27.39 8.59
CA ILE A 205 5.42 27.11 9.83
C ILE A 205 6.80 26.55 9.49
N PRO A 206 7.89 27.34 9.67
CA PRO A 206 9.24 26.86 9.43
C PRO A 206 9.51 25.56 10.20
N HIS A 207 10.20 24.62 9.54
CA HIS A 207 10.61 23.32 10.09
C HIS A 207 9.47 22.34 10.44
N LEU A 208 8.20 22.69 10.23
CA LEU A 208 7.06 21.80 10.46
C LEU A 208 7.19 20.49 9.69
N ALA A 209 7.58 20.57 8.42
CA ALA A 209 7.68 19.39 7.55
C ALA A 209 8.68 18.35 8.08
N SER A 210 9.91 18.77 8.40
CA SER A 210 10.94 17.87 8.94
C SER A 210 10.60 17.39 10.35
N HIS A 211 9.98 18.24 11.17
CA HIS A 211 9.50 17.85 12.49
C HIS A 211 8.46 16.70 12.40
N VAL A 212 7.47 16.83 11.51
CA VAL A 212 6.46 15.80 11.27
C VAL A 212 7.08 14.51 10.71
N LEU A 213 8.00 14.61 9.75
CA LEU A 213 8.68 13.45 9.19
C LEU A 213 9.51 12.69 10.24
N GLY A 214 10.18 13.43 11.14
CA GLY A 214 10.89 12.83 12.28
C GLY A 214 9.94 12.13 13.26
N GLN A 215 8.78 12.73 13.55
CA GLN A 215 7.75 12.06 14.36
C GLN A 215 7.26 10.78 13.68
N LEU A 216 6.94 10.85 12.38
CA LEU A 216 6.45 9.72 11.58
C LEU A 216 7.42 8.54 11.66
N ALA A 217 8.71 8.78 11.46
CA ALA A 217 9.73 7.74 11.50
C ALA A 217 9.83 7.02 12.86
N ARG A 218 9.62 7.74 13.98
CA ARG A 218 9.68 7.16 15.33
C ARG A 218 8.47 6.29 15.68
N ARG A 219 7.30 6.60 15.14
CA ARG A 219 6.03 5.95 15.52
C ARG A 219 5.51 4.92 14.53
N VAL A 220 5.95 5.01 13.26
CA VAL A 220 5.35 4.24 12.17
C VAL A 220 5.37 2.74 12.44
N GLN A 221 6.41 2.20 13.09
CA GLN A 221 6.48 0.78 13.38
C GLN A 221 5.36 0.32 14.30
N ASP A 222 5.06 1.10 15.35
CA ASP A 222 4.00 0.79 16.31
C ASP A 222 2.62 0.99 15.69
N ASP A 223 2.40 2.11 14.98
CA ASP A 223 1.13 2.38 14.31
C ASP A 223 0.81 1.29 13.27
N TRP A 224 1.82 0.82 12.53
CA TRP A 224 1.65 -0.24 11.53
C TRP A 224 1.42 -1.60 12.17
N GLN A 225 2.11 -1.91 13.27
CA GLN A 225 1.85 -3.12 14.04
C GLN A 225 0.42 -3.13 14.59
N GLN A 226 -0.04 -2.01 15.14
CA GLN A 226 -1.39 -1.89 15.68
C GLN A 226 -2.46 -2.00 14.59
N HIS A 227 -2.21 -1.41 13.41
CA HIS A 227 -3.21 -1.37 12.34
C HIS A 227 -3.21 -2.60 11.42
N TRP A 228 -2.03 -3.14 11.11
CA TRP A 228 -1.83 -4.21 10.13
C TRP A 228 -1.18 -5.48 10.71
N GLY A 229 -0.74 -5.48 11.97
CA GLY A 229 -0.21 -6.68 12.61
C GLY A 229 1.27 -6.98 12.32
N PHE A 230 2.02 -6.08 11.67
CA PHE A 230 3.45 -6.26 11.43
C PHE A 230 4.23 -4.94 11.49
N ARG A 231 5.54 -5.04 11.76
CA ARG A 231 6.46 -3.90 11.83
C ARG A 231 7.25 -3.70 10.53
N PRO A 232 7.11 -2.57 9.82
CA PRO A 232 7.98 -2.21 8.70
C PRO A 232 9.41 -1.91 9.17
N LEU A 233 10.36 -2.01 8.26
CA LEU A 233 11.79 -1.78 8.51
C LEU A 233 12.35 -0.55 7.79
N LEU A 234 11.71 -0.12 6.70
CA LEU A 234 12.24 0.97 5.87
C LEU A 234 11.12 1.91 5.40
N LEU A 235 11.42 3.20 5.38
CA LEU A 235 10.62 4.21 4.69
C LEU A 235 11.34 4.66 3.43
N GLU A 236 10.61 4.77 2.33
CA GLU A 236 11.04 5.36 1.07
C GLU A 236 10.09 6.49 0.65
N THR A 237 10.57 7.39 -0.19
CA THR A 237 9.74 8.42 -0.83
C THR A 237 10.37 8.81 -2.15
N PHE A 238 9.62 9.55 -2.98
CA PHE A 238 10.11 10.08 -4.25
C PHE A 238 9.82 11.57 -4.31
N VAL A 239 10.83 12.33 -4.68
CA VAL A 239 10.77 13.77 -4.85
C VAL A 239 11.02 14.07 -6.31
N ASP A 240 10.17 14.87 -6.95
CA ASP A 240 10.46 15.40 -8.28
C ASP A 240 11.50 16.53 -8.15
N PRO A 241 12.76 16.33 -8.59
CA PRO A 241 13.82 17.32 -8.44
C PRO A 241 13.55 18.60 -9.24
N ARG A 242 12.64 18.56 -10.23
CA ARG A 242 12.21 19.74 -10.99
C ARG A 242 11.33 20.67 -10.16
N GLN A 243 10.67 20.15 -9.13
CA GLN A 243 9.73 20.89 -8.29
C GLN A 243 10.29 21.16 -6.90
N TYR A 244 11.04 20.20 -6.34
CA TYR A 244 11.49 20.27 -4.95
C TYR A 244 12.91 19.75 -4.75
N ARG A 245 13.62 20.34 -3.80
CA ARG A 245 14.98 19.94 -3.40
C ARG A 245 15.04 18.83 -2.35
N GLY A 246 13.88 18.34 -1.88
CA GLY A 246 13.81 17.32 -0.83
C GLY A 246 14.40 17.74 0.53
N THR A 247 14.52 19.05 0.80
CA THR A 247 15.22 19.56 1.99
C THR A 247 14.60 19.10 3.30
N CYS A 248 13.26 19.01 3.37
CA CYS A 248 12.58 18.53 4.58
C CYS A 248 12.89 17.07 4.92
N TYR A 249 13.02 16.20 3.91
CA TYR A 249 13.42 14.81 4.09
C TYR A 249 14.85 14.72 4.60
N ARG A 250 15.79 15.44 3.97
CA ARG A 250 17.19 15.49 4.44
C ARG A 250 17.31 16.01 5.87
N ALA A 251 16.58 17.08 6.20
CA ALA A 251 16.54 17.63 7.56
C ALA A 251 15.90 16.68 8.58
N ALA A 252 15.08 15.73 8.14
CA ALA A 252 14.51 14.67 8.98
C ALA A 252 15.39 13.39 9.02
N GLY A 253 16.61 13.43 8.48
CA GLY A 253 17.55 12.31 8.51
C GLY A 253 17.39 11.30 7.37
N TRP A 254 16.69 11.65 6.30
CA TRP A 254 16.56 10.76 5.13
C TRP A 254 17.79 10.83 4.22
N GLU A 255 18.20 9.68 3.71
CA GLU A 255 19.31 9.55 2.76
C GLU A 255 18.83 9.61 1.31
N LEU A 256 19.51 10.40 0.47
CA LEU A 256 19.25 10.43 -0.96
C LEU A 256 20.02 9.29 -1.64
N LEU A 257 19.29 8.24 -2.04
CA LEU A 257 19.92 7.09 -2.69
C LEU A 257 20.22 7.29 -4.18
N GLY A 258 19.48 8.17 -4.87
CA GLY A 258 19.67 8.48 -6.29
C GLY A 258 18.37 8.63 -7.07
N GLU A 259 18.49 8.67 -8.39
CA GLU A 259 17.37 8.86 -9.30
C GLU A 259 16.70 7.54 -9.69
N THR A 260 15.38 7.55 -9.80
CA THR A 260 14.61 6.39 -10.29
C THR A 260 14.27 6.59 -11.76
N SER A 261 13.93 5.50 -12.46
CA SER A 261 13.45 5.56 -13.85
C SER A 261 12.05 6.18 -14.01
N GLY A 262 11.45 6.67 -12.91
CA GLY A 262 10.06 7.16 -12.87
C GLY A 262 9.00 6.06 -12.99
N ARG A 263 9.40 4.78 -12.91
CA ARG A 263 8.52 3.62 -13.07
C ARG A 263 8.63 2.70 -11.85
N GLY A 264 7.49 2.41 -11.22
CA GLY A 264 7.42 1.55 -10.03
C GLY A 264 7.07 0.09 -10.30
N LEU A 265 6.96 -0.34 -11.56
CA LEU A 265 6.60 -1.70 -11.97
C LEU A 265 7.73 -2.32 -12.83
N ALA A 266 8.07 -3.57 -12.55
CA ALA A 266 8.99 -4.35 -13.38
C ALA A 266 8.36 -4.65 -14.75
N ARG A 267 9.13 -4.49 -15.83
CA ARG A 267 8.75 -4.98 -17.16
C ARG A 267 9.31 -6.39 -17.37
N PRO A 268 8.67 -7.22 -18.21
CA PRO A 268 9.31 -8.42 -18.73
C PRO A 268 10.64 -8.05 -19.41
N GLY A 269 11.75 -8.67 -19.00
CA GLY A 269 13.04 -8.54 -19.68
C GLY A 269 13.97 -7.39 -19.23
N GLN A 270 13.66 -6.64 -18.17
CA GLN A 270 14.59 -5.67 -17.58
C GLN A 270 14.77 -5.95 -16.09
N ALA A 271 16.02 -6.21 -15.69
CA ALA A 271 16.44 -6.51 -14.32
C ALA A 271 16.27 -5.27 -13.41
#